data_AF-A0A4Z0GEX5-F1
#
_entry.id   AF-A0A4Z0GEX5-F1
#
_cell.length_a   1.000
_cell.length_b   1.000
_cell.length_c   1.000
_cell.angle_alpha   90.00
_cell.angle_beta   90.00
_cell.angle_gamma   90.00
#
_symmetry.space_group_name_H-M   'P 1'
#
loop_
_entity.id
_entity.type
_entity.pdbx_description
1 polymer ?
#
loop_
_entity_poly.entity_id
_entity_poly.type
_entity_poly.pdbx_seq_one_letter_code
_entity_poly.pdbx_strand_id
1 'polypeptide(L)'
;MGVQIDVRVEYPINDEVERVLGLAEAVGEPVTVTFVWEGGREAERAVLVPAATLALWEHWAPTACPPGDAADEDEPELAHPEEFGAFTLFRRRVGGRTAVARGGVVVAELLDPGEAHWLEVNARNVRQGFMDPKQKAAFEEFLARQASLDGQ
;
A
#
# COMPACT_ATOMS: atom_id res chain seq x y z
N MET A 1 3.67 -14.54 -2.11
CA MET A 1 4.48 -13.50 -2.73
C MET A 1 3.52 -12.68 -3.54
N GLY A 2 3.28 -11.44 -3.12
CA GLY A 2 2.50 -10.52 -3.94
C GLY A 2 3.35 -10.15 -5.15
N VAL A 3 2.72 -10.02 -6.31
CA VAL A 3 3.40 -9.47 -7.48
C VAL A 3 3.70 -8.00 -7.16
N GLN A 4 4.96 -7.68 -6.90
CA GLN A 4 5.36 -6.28 -6.76
C GLN A 4 5.46 -5.68 -8.15
N ILE A 5 4.43 -4.93 -8.53
CA ILE A 5 4.45 -4.13 -9.75
C ILE A 5 5.03 -2.77 -9.38
N ASP A 6 6.22 -2.46 -9.88
CA ASP A 6 6.81 -1.12 -9.74
C ASP A 6 6.35 -0.27 -10.93
N VAL A 7 5.56 0.77 -10.64
CA VAL A 7 5.04 1.71 -11.64
C VAL A 7 5.67 3.08 -11.42
N ARG A 8 6.19 3.68 -12.49
CA ARG A 8 6.70 5.05 -12.46
C ARG A 8 5.74 5.98 -13.19
N VAL A 9 5.38 7.07 -12.54
CA VAL A 9 4.54 8.14 -13.09
C VAL A 9 5.41 9.37 -13.24
N GLU A 10 5.63 9.81 -14.48
CA GLU A 10 6.48 10.96 -14.78
C GLU A 10 5.60 12.16 -15.09
N TYR A 11 5.69 13.22 -14.28
CA TYR A 11 4.85 14.41 -14.43
C TYR A 11 3.36 14.06 -14.34
N PRO A 12 2.88 13.62 -13.15
CA PRO A 12 1.55 13.06 -12.98
C PRO A 12 0.45 14.00 -13.51
N ILE A 13 -0.05 13.69 -14.70
CA ILE A 13 -1.26 14.25 -15.28
C ILE A 13 -2.43 13.29 -15.04
N ASN A 14 -3.66 13.79 -15.17
CA ASN A 14 -4.86 13.04 -14.84
C ASN A 14 -4.91 11.63 -15.42
N ASP A 15 -4.62 11.49 -16.71
CA ASP A 15 -4.71 10.20 -17.41
C ASP A 15 -3.64 9.19 -16.94
N GLU A 16 -2.48 9.66 -16.47
CA GLU A 16 -1.44 8.77 -15.96
C GLU A 16 -1.78 8.23 -14.57
N VAL A 17 -2.22 9.12 -13.69
CA VAL A 17 -2.65 8.75 -12.34
C VAL A 17 -3.85 7.80 -12.43
N GLU A 18 -4.85 8.12 -13.25
CA GLU A 18 -6.01 7.24 -13.47
C GLU A 18 -5.61 5.84 -13.97
N ARG A 19 -4.64 5.73 -14.88
CA ARG A 19 -4.15 4.43 -15.37
C ARG A 19 -3.52 3.60 -14.26
N VAL A 20 -2.71 4.20 -13.38
CA VAL A 20 -2.06 3.48 -12.28
C VAL A 20 -3.09 3.02 -11.24
N LEU A 21 -4.03 3.90 -10.88
CA LEU A 21 -5.10 3.56 -9.95
C LEU A 21 -5.99 2.43 -10.51
N GLY A 22 -6.34 2.52 -11.80
CA GLY A 22 -7.09 1.47 -12.48
C GLY A 22 -6.34 0.13 -12.60
N LEU A 23 -5.02 0.17 -12.80
CA LEU A 23 -4.19 -1.03 -12.81
C LEU A 23 -4.17 -1.72 -11.44
N ALA A 24 -3.95 -0.96 -10.37
CA ALA A 24 -3.93 -1.52 -9.02
C ALA A 24 -5.30 -2.07 -8.59
N GLU A 25 -6.39 -1.39 -8.94
CA GLU A 25 -7.74 -1.89 -8.75
C GLU A 25 -7.96 -3.23 -9.49
N ALA A 26 -7.49 -3.34 -10.75
CA ALA A 26 -7.65 -4.54 -11.55
C ALA A 26 -6.79 -5.73 -11.08
N VAL A 27 -5.58 -5.47 -10.56
CA VAL A 27 -4.68 -6.51 -10.06
C VAL A 27 -5.13 -7.00 -8.69
N GLY A 28 -5.65 -6.12 -7.83
CA GLY A 28 -6.11 -6.49 -6.49
C GLY A 28 -4.99 -6.86 -5.52
N GLU A 29 -3.73 -6.57 -5.87
CA GLU A 29 -2.54 -6.77 -5.04
C GLU A 29 -1.86 -5.41 -4.76
N PRO A 30 -1.03 -5.30 -3.71
CA PRO A 30 -0.24 -4.09 -3.46
C PRO A 30 0.68 -3.72 -4.64
N VAL A 31 0.63 -2.46 -5.06
CA VAL A 31 1.44 -1.92 -6.18
C VAL A 31 2.37 -0.83 -5.65
N THR A 32 3.67 -0.94 -5.93
CA THR A 32 4.62 0.10 -5.58
C THR A 32 4.62 1.16 -6.68
N VAL A 33 4.38 2.41 -6.31
CA VAL A 33 4.29 3.53 -7.24
C VAL A 33 5.36 4.56 -6.91
N THR A 34 6.05 5.07 -7.93
CA THR A 34 6.99 6.18 -7.82
C THR A 34 6.47 7.36 -8.63
N PHE A 35 6.13 8.45 -7.95
CA PHE A 35 5.70 9.70 -8.55
C PHE A 35 6.91 10.63 -8.74
N VAL A 36 7.14 11.07 -9.98
CA VAL A 36 8.16 12.05 -10.32
C VAL A 36 7.44 13.35 -10.66
N TRP A 37 7.60 14.37 -9.82
CA TRP A 37 6.92 15.64 -9.99
C TRP A 37 7.74 16.62 -10.85
N GLU A 38 7.04 17.53 -11.54
CA GLU A 38 7.69 18.62 -12.28
C GLU A 38 8.39 19.61 -11.33
N GLY A 39 9.56 20.12 -11.72
CA GLY A 39 10.30 21.12 -10.93
C GLY A 39 11.39 20.60 -9.99
N GLY A 40 11.83 19.34 -10.14
CA GLY A 40 13.00 18.81 -9.43
C GLY A 40 12.76 18.42 -7.97
N ARG A 41 11.49 18.24 -7.58
CA ARG A 41 11.12 17.60 -6.31
C ARG A 41 11.62 16.15 -6.32
N GLU A 42 12.06 15.67 -5.16
CA GLU A 42 12.46 14.28 -5.01
C GLU A 42 11.29 13.34 -5.35
N ALA A 43 11.59 12.21 -6.01
CA ALA A 43 10.58 11.26 -6.42
C ALA A 43 9.92 10.65 -5.18
N GLU A 44 8.59 10.70 -5.13
CA GLU A 44 7.82 10.19 -4.00
C GLU A 44 7.46 8.73 -4.25
N ARG A 45 7.95 7.84 -3.38
CA ARG A 45 7.65 6.41 -3.44
C ARG A 45 6.55 6.08 -2.45
N ALA A 46 5.50 5.40 -2.93
CA ALA A 46 4.37 4.96 -2.13
C ALA A 46 3.96 3.54 -2.53
N VAL A 47 3.17 2.89 -1.69
CA VAL A 47 2.55 1.59 -1.99
C VAL A 47 1.05 1.75 -1.98
N LEU A 48 0.41 1.46 -3.11
CA LEU A 48 -1.03 1.45 -3.28
C LEU A 48 -1.55 0.08 -2.85
N VAL A 49 -2.24 0.03 -1.71
CA VAL A 49 -2.75 -1.20 -1.10
C VAL A 49 -4.28 -1.23 -1.27
N PRO A 50 -4.85 -2.28 -1.90
CA PRO A 50 -6.30 -2.45 -1.99
C PRO A 50 -6.96 -2.44 -0.61
N ALA A 51 -8.13 -1.81 -0.49
CA ALA A 51 -8.79 -1.59 0.80
C ALA A 51 -9.10 -2.90 1.55
N ALA A 52 -9.49 -3.96 0.83
CA ALA A 52 -9.72 -5.28 1.42
C ALA A 52 -8.43 -5.93 1.95
N THR A 53 -7.32 -5.77 1.23
CA THR A 53 -6.00 -6.26 1.64
C THR A 53 -5.51 -5.51 2.88
N LEU A 54 -5.65 -4.18 2.89
CA LEU A 54 -5.29 -3.37 4.05
C LEU A 54 -6.12 -3.75 5.28
N ALA A 55 -7.44 -3.90 5.14
CA ALA A 55 -8.31 -4.32 6.25
C ALA A 55 -7.91 -5.69 6.81
N LEU A 56 -7.47 -6.62 5.96
CA LEU A 56 -6.95 -7.92 6.39
C LEU A 56 -5.64 -7.78 7.17
N TRP A 57 -4.72 -6.91 6.72
CA TRP A 57 -3.47 -6.68 7.43
C TRP A 57 -3.72 -6.05 8.80
N GLU A 58 -4.53 -4.99 8.87
CA GLU A 58 -4.85 -4.29 10.11
C GLU A 58 -5.60 -5.17 11.12
N HIS A 59 -6.43 -6.10 10.64
CA HIS A 59 -7.07 -7.09 11.52
C HIS A 59 -6.06 -7.94 12.29
N TRP A 60 -4.96 -8.33 11.64
CA TRP A 60 -3.92 -9.18 12.24
C TRP A 60 -2.76 -8.40 12.84
N ALA A 61 -2.56 -7.13 12.46
CA ALA A 61 -1.51 -6.25 13.00
C ALA A 61 -2.11 -5.05 13.76
N PRO A 62 -2.87 -5.25 14.86
CA PRO A 62 -3.60 -4.17 15.53
C PRO A 62 -2.74 -3.20 16.35
N THR A 63 -1.44 -3.44 16.51
CA THR A 63 -0.53 -2.45 17.10
C THR A 63 -0.07 -1.52 16.00
N ALA A 64 -0.21 -0.21 16.19
CA ALA A 64 0.28 0.79 15.25
C ALA A 64 1.70 0.43 14.79
N CYS A 65 1.93 0.48 13.47
CA CYS A 65 3.29 0.64 12.97
C CYS A 65 3.93 1.73 13.83
N PRO A 66 5.12 1.52 14.42
CA PRO A 66 5.80 2.62 15.10
C PRO A 66 5.77 3.79 14.11
N PRO A 67 5.40 5.01 14.55
CA PRO A 67 5.44 6.15 13.66
C PRO A 67 6.85 6.17 13.09
N GLY A 68 7.01 5.77 11.81
CA GLY A 68 8.28 5.94 11.12
C GLY A 68 8.56 7.41 11.21
N ASP A 69 9.79 7.79 11.59
CA ASP A 69 10.22 9.16 11.89
C ASP A 69 9.58 10.15 10.91
N ALA A 70 8.37 10.59 11.23
CA ALA A 70 7.63 11.56 10.46
C ALA A 70 8.27 12.84 10.94
N ALA A 71 9.30 13.23 10.19
CA ALA A 71 9.94 14.50 10.34
C ALA A 71 8.86 15.59 10.48
N ASP A 72 8.99 16.28 11.60
CA ASP A 72 8.50 17.61 11.91
C ASP A 72 7.01 17.89 12.12
N GLU A 73 6.83 18.76 13.10
CA GLU A 73 5.61 19.28 13.73
C GLU A 73 4.74 20.17 12.81
N ASP A 74 4.86 20.01 11.49
CA ASP A 74 4.01 20.71 10.54
C ASP A 74 2.83 19.81 10.18
N GLU A 75 1.69 20.02 10.84
CA GLU A 75 0.44 19.39 10.43
C GLU A 75 0.22 19.63 8.94
N PRO A 76 0.18 18.58 8.09
CA PRO A 76 0.02 18.78 6.66
C PRO A 76 -1.28 19.55 6.42
N GLU A 77 -1.19 20.64 5.66
CA GLU A 77 -2.34 21.47 5.33
C GLU A 77 -3.47 20.61 4.76
N LEU A 78 -4.71 20.99 5.10
CA LEU A 78 -5.91 20.38 4.52
C LEU A 78 -5.93 20.65 3.03
N ALA A 79 -5.34 19.74 2.26
CA ALA A 79 -5.45 19.73 0.81
C ALA A 79 -6.90 19.40 0.42
N HIS A 80 -7.43 20.15 -0.55
CA HIS A 80 -8.70 19.78 -1.18
C HIS A 80 -8.57 18.38 -1.81
N PRO A 81 -9.64 17.57 -1.81
CA PRO A 81 -9.63 16.29 -2.52
C PRO A 81 -9.21 16.50 -3.98
N GLU A 82 -8.31 15.65 -4.47
CA GLU A 82 -7.80 15.74 -5.83
C GLU A 82 -8.52 14.72 -6.72
N GLU A 83 -9.07 15.16 -7.85
CA GLU A 83 -9.83 14.32 -8.77
C GLU A 83 -8.98 13.92 -9.98
N PHE A 84 -8.90 12.62 -10.23
CA PHE A 84 -8.15 12.00 -11.32
C PHE A 84 -9.08 11.05 -12.08
N GLY A 85 -9.80 11.59 -13.07
CA GLY A 85 -10.76 10.83 -13.85
C GLY A 85 -11.87 10.25 -12.98
N ALA A 86 -11.99 8.91 -12.95
CA ALA A 86 -12.96 8.22 -12.10
C ALA A 86 -12.60 8.18 -10.60
N PHE A 87 -11.38 8.60 -10.24
CA PHE A 87 -10.84 8.48 -8.88
C PHE A 87 -10.75 9.82 -8.16
N THR A 88 -10.86 9.77 -6.83
CA THR A 88 -10.65 10.92 -5.94
C THR A 88 -9.68 10.54 -4.84
N LEU A 89 -8.65 11.36 -4.62
CA LEU A 89 -7.66 11.19 -3.58
C LEU A 89 -7.99 12.08 -2.38
N PHE A 90 -8.02 11.47 -1.19
CA PHE A 90 -8.23 12.14 0.09
C PHE A 90 -6.98 11.99 0.95
N ARG A 91 -6.16 13.04 1.02
CA ARG A 91 -4.97 13.08 1.87
C ARG A 91 -5.40 13.20 3.33
N ARG A 92 -5.04 12.23 4.17
CA ARG A 92 -5.38 12.26 5.60
C ARG A 92 -4.39 13.16 6.36
N ARG A 93 -4.91 13.95 7.30
CA ARG A 93 -4.09 14.80 8.19
C ARG A 93 -3.20 13.99 9.14
N VAL A 94 -3.66 12.81 9.54
CA VAL A 94 -3.00 11.95 10.52
C VAL A 94 -2.51 10.69 9.82
N GLY A 95 -1.24 10.34 10.05
CA GLY A 95 -0.64 9.10 9.55
C GLY A 95 -0.19 9.14 8.09
N GLY A 96 -0.31 10.27 7.38
CA GLY A 96 0.27 10.47 6.05
C GLY A 96 -0.35 9.66 4.90
N ARG A 97 -1.26 8.72 5.19
CA ARG A 97 -1.93 7.89 4.18
C ARG A 97 -2.87 8.71 3.30
N THR A 98 -3.02 8.29 2.05
CA THR A 98 -3.97 8.91 1.10
C THR A 98 -4.99 7.87 0.67
N ALA A 99 -6.27 8.12 0.96
CA ALA A 99 -7.34 7.22 0.54
C ALA A 99 -7.70 7.48 -0.94
N VAL A 100 -7.84 6.42 -1.71
CA VAL A 100 -8.26 6.45 -3.12
C VAL A 100 -9.70 5.96 -3.20
N ALA A 101 -10.61 6.82 -3.64
CA ALA A 101 -12.01 6.48 -3.80
C ALA A 101 -12.43 6.46 -5.27
N ARG A 102 -13.39 5.60 -5.60
CA ARG A 102 -14.07 5.55 -6.89
C ARG A 102 -15.57 5.47 -6.63
N GLY A 103 -16.34 6.40 -7.20
CA GLY A 103 -17.80 6.44 -7.00
C GLY A 103 -18.22 6.53 -5.52
N GLY A 104 -17.41 7.18 -4.68
CA GLY A 104 -17.67 7.32 -3.23
C GLY A 104 -17.24 6.12 -2.37
N VAL A 105 -16.64 5.08 -2.95
CA VAL A 105 -16.13 3.91 -2.22
C VAL A 105 -14.61 3.95 -2.19
N VAL A 106 -14.00 3.77 -1.02
CA VAL A 106 -12.53 3.65 -0.90
C VAL A 106 -12.12 2.29 -1.46
N VAL A 107 -11.36 2.31 -2.55
CA VAL A 107 -10.90 1.11 -3.26
C VAL A 107 -9.47 0.71 -2.86
N ALA A 108 -8.67 1.69 -2.45
CA ALA A 108 -7.28 1.48 -2.03
C ALA A 108 -6.80 2.63 -1.12
N GLU A 109 -5.67 2.45 -0.46
CA GLU A 109 -4.93 3.53 0.20
C GLU A 109 -3.46 3.54 -0.27
N LEU A 110 -2.89 4.72 -0.44
CA LEU A 110 -1.46 4.93 -0.60
C LEU A 110 -0.81 5.02 0.77
N LEU A 111 0.16 4.14 1.02
CA LEU A 111 0.96 4.07 2.25
C LEU A 111 2.43 4.37 1.95
N ASP A 112 3.15 4.76 3.00
CA ASP A 112 4.62 4.72 2.99
C ASP A 112 5.10 3.26 2.75
N PRO A 113 6.16 3.03 1.94
CA PRO A 113 6.66 1.68 1.69
C PRO A 113 7.13 0.94 2.95
N GLY A 114 7.69 1.64 3.93
CA GLY A 114 8.09 1.08 5.21
C GLY A 114 6.88 0.64 6.04
N GLU A 115 5.85 1.49 6.12
CA GLU A 115 4.59 1.16 6.78
C GLU A 115 3.91 -0.06 6.13
N ALA A 116 3.78 -0.09 4.80
CA ALA A 116 3.16 -1.18 4.08
C ALA A 116 3.88 -2.52 4.33
N HIS A 117 5.22 -2.52 4.24
CA HIS A 117 6.02 -3.71 4.52
C HIS A 117 5.86 -4.18 5.97
N TRP A 118 5.87 -3.25 6.92
CA TRP A 118 5.69 -3.56 8.33
C TRP A 118 4.32 -4.21 8.60
N LEU A 119 3.25 -3.67 8.03
CA LEU A 119 1.89 -4.21 8.16
C LEU A 119 1.78 -5.62 7.58
N GLU A 120 2.29 -5.84 6.37
CA GLU A 120 2.27 -7.14 5.71
C GLU A 120 2.98 -8.22 6.56
N VAL A 121 4.20 -7.90 7.02
CA VAL A 121 5.03 -8.83 7.80
C VAL A 121 4.39 -9.15 9.15
N ASN A 122 3.91 -8.14 9.88
CA ASN A 122 3.28 -8.36 11.17
C ASN A 122 1.96 -9.12 11.05
N ALA A 123 1.13 -8.77 10.07
CA ALA A 123 -0.12 -9.47 9.83
C ALA A 123 0.12 -10.97 9.57
N ARG A 124 1.15 -11.29 8.77
CA ARG A 124 1.56 -12.67 8.49
C ARG A 124 2.07 -13.38 9.74
N ASN A 125 2.96 -12.75 10.50
CA ASN A 125 3.57 -13.35 11.70
C ASN A 125 2.56 -13.59 12.82
N VAL A 126 1.68 -12.61 13.09
CA VAL A 126 0.63 -12.74 14.09
C VAL A 126 -0.34 -13.86 13.70
N ARG A 127 -0.78 -13.89 12.43
CA ARG A 127 -1.64 -14.98 11.93
C ARG A 127 -1.00 -16.36 12.12
N GLN A 128 0.31 -16.50 11.90
CA GLN A 128 1.03 -17.76 12.17
C GLN A 128 1.06 -18.13 13.66
N GLY A 129 1.03 -17.15 14.57
CA GLY A 129 0.95 -17.38 16.01
C GLY A 129 -0.37 -18.00 16.48
N PHE A 130 -1.45 -17.81 15.72
CA PHE A 130 -2.78 -18.39 16.00
C PHE A 130 -3.02 -19.74 15.29
N MET A 131 -2.08 -20.21 14.47
CA MET A 131 -2.17 -21.53 13.83
C MET A 131 -1.76 -22.64 14.80
N ASP A 132 -2.43 -23.80 14.75
CA ASP A 132 -1.93 -25.00 15.43
C ASP A 132 -0.51 -25.32 14.95
N PRO A 133 0.40 -25.87 15.80
CA PRO A 133 1.79 -26.13 15.42
C PRO A 133 1.96 -26.93 14.12
N LYS A 134 1.03 -27.85 13.85
CA LYS A 134 0.98 -28.64 12.62
C LYS A 134 0.56 -27.81 11.40
N GLN A 135 -0.37 -26.87 11.58
CA GLN A 135 -0.80 -25.94 10.54
C GLN A 135 0.28 -24.90 10.25
N LYS A 136 0.96 -24.39 11.29
CA LYS A 136 2.11 -23.48 11.15
C LYS A 136 3.23 -24.12 10.32
N ALA A 137 3.64 -25.35 10.65
CA ALA A 137 4.67 -26.06 9.91
C ALA A 137 4.27 -26.31 8.44
N ALA A 138 3.02 -26.70 8.19
CA ALA A 138 2.51 -26.88 6.82
C ALA A 138 2.47 -25.56 6.03
N PHE A 139 2.16 -24.45 6.70
CA PHE A 139 2.15 -23.13 6.09
C PHE A 139 3.58 -22.63 5.80
N GLU A 140 4.54 -22.83 6.70
CA GLU A 140 5.96 -22.54 6.46
C GLU A 140 6.52 -23.34 5.28
N GLU A 141 6.17 -24.63 5.19
CA GLU A 141 6.56 -25.49 4.07
C GLU A 141 5.91 -25.05 2.74
N PHE A 142 4.64 -24.62 2.77
CA PHE A 142 3.96 -24.05 1.61
C PHE A 142 4.64 -22.75 1.13
N LEU A 143 5.00 -21.87 2.06
CA LEU A 143 5.69 -20.62 1.75
C LEU A 143 7.10 -20.86 1.20
N ALA A 144 7.84 -21.83 1.76
CA ALA A 144 9.17 -22.21 1.26
C ALA A 144 9.11 -22.76 -0.18
N ARG A 145 8.06 -23.52 -0.51
CA ARG A 145 7.83 -24.02 -1.87
C ARG A 145 7.48 -22.91 -2.86
N GLN A 146 6.71 -21.91 -2.44
CA GLN A 146 6.44 -20.75 -3.27
C GLN A 146 7.73 -19.98 -3.55
N ALA A 147 8.56 -19.68 -2.54
CA ALA A 147 9.83 -18.97 -2.72
C ALA A 147 10.82 -19.67 -3.68
N SER A 148 10.72 -21.00 -3.80
CA SER A 148 11.50 -21.78 -4.76
C SER A 148 11.01 -21.67 -6.22
N LEU A 149 9.76 -21.24 -6.45
CA LEU A 149 9.17 -21.12 -7.78
C LEU A 149 9.44 -19.73 -8.40
N ASP A 150 9.62 -18.70 -7.57
CA ASP A 150 9.94 -17.33 -8.03
C ASP A 150 11.46 -17.11 -8.30
N GLY A 151 12.27 -18.17 -8.20
CA GLY A 151 13.72 -18.15 -8.39
C GLY A 151 14.25 -18.96 -9.57
N GLN A 152 13.39 -19.41 -10.49
CA GLN A 152 13.75 -20.06 -11.76
C GLN A 152 13.30 -19.21 -12.95
#